data_AF-A0AAW2DDI9-F1
#
_entry.id   AF-A0AAW2DDI9-F1
#
_cell.length_a   1.000
_cell.length_b   1.000
_cell.length_c   1.000
_cell.angle_alpha   90.00
_cell.angle_beta   90.00
_cell.angle_gamma   90.00
#
_symmetry.space_group_name_H-M   'P 1'
#
loop_
_entity.id
_entity.type
_entity.pdbx_description
1 polymer ?
#
loop_
_entity_poly.entity_id
_entity_poly.type
_entity_poly.pdbx_seq_one_letter_code
_entity_poly.pdbx_strand_id
1 'polypeptide(L)'
;MLWLKYAEVEMKNKFINHAGNVWDRAVTLLPRVDQLWYKYIHMEEMLGNVARARQIFKRWMSWMPDQQGWLSYIKFERARQIFERFVLCHPKVAAWIRYAKFKMKNGEAARSRNVYE
;
A
#
# COMPACT_ATOMS: atom_id res chain seq x y z
N MET A 1 -13.27 -17.39 2.18
CA MET A 1 -13.14 -17.18 0.72
C MET A 1 -12.25 -18.25 0.10
N LEU A 2 -12.67 -18.84 -1.02
CA LEU A 2 -11.98 -19.95 -1.71
C LEU A 2 -10.53 -19.60 -2.12
N TRP A 3 -10.31 -18.37 -2.59
CA TRP A 3 -8.99 -17.85 -2.96
C TRP A 3 -7.97 -17.86 -1.82
N LEU A 4 -8.41 -17.62 -0.58
CA LEU A 4 -7.53 -17.65 0.59
C LEU A 4 -7.02 -19.06 0.87
N LYS A 5 -7.93 -20.04 0.86
CA LYS A 5 -7.59 -21.45 1.09
C LYS A 5 -6.69 -21.99 -0.03
N TYR A 6 -6.96 -21.60 -1.27
CA TYR A 6 -6.17 -22.03 -2.42
C TYR A 6 -4.75 -21.45 -2.39
N ALA A 7 -4.60 -20.14 -2.16
CA ALA A 7 -3.28 -19.52 -2.04
C ALA A 7 -2.45 -20.05 -0.86
N GLU A 8 -3.09 -20.36 0.28
CA GLU A 8 -2.43 -20.98 1.44
C GLU A 8 -1.91 -22.40 1.12
N VAL A 9 -2.64 -23.17 0.33
CA VAL A 9 -2.19 -24.51 -0.14
C VAL A 9 -1.03 -24.37 -1.12
N GLU A 10 -1.09 -23.43 -2.05
CA GLU A 10 -0.01 -23.24 -3.02
C GLU A 10 1.28 -22.71 -2.40
N MET A 11 1.18 -21.83 -1.39
CA MET A 11 2.33 -21.40 -0.60
C MET A 11 3.00 -22.56 0.13
N LYS A 12 2.22 -23.50 0.68
CA LYS A 12 2.74 -24.72 1.33
C LYS A 12 3.44 -25.65 0.33
N ASN A 13 2.99 -25.66 -0.93
CA ASN A 13 3.56 -26.50 -1.99
C ASN A 13 4.77 -25.86 -2.71
N LYS A 14 5.30 -24.71 -2.23
CA LYS A 14 6.46 -23.98 -2.79
C LYS A 14 6.32 -23.51 -4.25
N PHE A 15 5.12 -23.53 -4.83
CA PHE A 15 4.87 -23.00 -6.19
C PHE A 15 4.61 -21.49 -6.15
N ILE A 16 5.63 -20.72 -5.75
CA ILE A 16 5.55 -19.27 -5.54
C ILE A 16 5.06 -18.52 -6.78
N ASN A 17 5.55 -18.92 -7.96
CA ASN A 17 5.15 -18.30 -9.23
C ASN A 17 3.68 -18.56 -9.57
N HIS A 18 3.15 -19.74 -9.24
CA HIS A 18 1.76 -20.07 -9.52
C HIS A 18 0.83 -19.28 -8.59
N ALA A 19 1.20 -19.21 -7.32
CA ALA A 19 0.46 -18.46 -6.32
C ALA A 19 0.42 -16.96 -6.65
N GLY A 20 1.52 -16.38 -7.18
CA GLY A 20 1.52 -15.01 -7.69
C GLY A 20 0.51 -14.78 -8.83
N ASN A 21 0.43 -15.71 -9.80
CA ASN A 21 -0.54 -15.61 -10.90
C ASN A 21 -1.99 -15.73 -10.42
N VAL A 22 -2.23 -16.58 -9.42
CA VAL A 22 -3.55 -16.74 -8.80
C VAL A 22 -3.97 -15.46 -8.09
N TRP A 23 -3.06 -14.85 -7.32
CA TRP A 23 -3.33 -13.57 -6.67
C TRP A 23 -3.57 -12.45 -7.67
N ASP A 24 -2.77 -12.35 -8.73
CA ASP A 24 -2.97 -11.37 -9.79
C ASP A 24 -4.37 -11.48 -10.41
N ARG A 25 -4.81 -12.70 -10.74
CA ARG A 25 -6.18 -12.94 -11.23
C ARG A 25 -7.23 -12.56 -10.20
N ALA A 26 -7.04 -12.92 -8.94
CA ALA A 26 -8.00 -12.67 -7.88
C ALA A 26 -8.26 -11.16 -7.68
N VAL A 27 -7.21 -10.34 -7.65
CA VAL A 27 -7.36 -8.88 -7.47
C VAL A 27 -7.81 -8.16 -8.75
N THR A 28 -7.56 -8.73 -9.94
CA THR A 28 -8.13 -8.22 -11.19
C THR A 28 -9.64 -8.49 -11.28
N LEU A 29 -10.09 -9.68 -10.84
CA LEU A 29 -11.50 -10.05 -10.85
C LEU A 29 -12.30 -9.34 -9.74
N LEU A 30 -11.68 -9.15 -8.57
CA LEU A 30 -12.33 -8.61 -7.39
C LEU A 30 -11.55 -7.42 -6.81
N PRO A 31 -11.41 -6.30 -7.56
CA PRO A 31 -10.55 -5.19 -7.16
C PRO A 31 -11.04 -4.45 -5.91
N ARG A 32 -12.34 -4.57 -5.58
CA ARG A 32 -12.95 -3.93 -4.41
C ARG A 32 -12.79 -4.70 -3.10
N VAL A 33 -12.18 -5.88 -3.13
CA VAL A 33 -11.98 -6.70 -1.93
C VAL A 33 -10.60 -6.44 -1.37
N ASP A 34 -10.51 -5.46 -0.47
CA ASP A 34 -9.24 -5.00 0.14
C ASP A 34 -8.45 -6.14 0.81
N GLN A 35 -9.13 -7.13 1.38
CA GLN A 35 -8.49 -8.30 2.00
C GLN A 35 -7.59 -9.08 1.03
N LEU A 36 -7.95 -9.13 -0.27
CA LEU A 36 -7.13 -9.82 -1.28
C LEU A 36 -5.82 -9.07 -1.52
N TRP A 37 -5.88 -7.74 -1.60
CA TRP A 37 -4.69 -6.89 -1.76
C TRP A 37 -3.75 -7.01 -0.57
N TYR A 38 -4.27 -6.93 0.66
CA TYR A 38 -3.47 -7.10 1.87
C TYR A 38 -2.73 -8.44 1.90
N LYS A 39 -3.42 -9.55 1.62
CA LYS A 39 -2.81 -10.88 1.62
C LYS A 39 -1.78 -11.04 0.49
N TYR A 40 -2.06 -10.48 -0.69
CA TYR A 40 -1.12 -10.54 -1.80
C TYR A 40 0.17 -9.76 -1.52
N ILE A 41 0.04 -8.54 -0.97
CA ILE A 41 1.19 -7.73 -0.55
C ILE A 41 1.99 -8.45 0.54
N HIS A 42 1.32 -8.99 1.56
CA HIS A 42 1.97 -9.70 2.65
C HIS A 42 2.77 -10.91 2.17
N MET A 43 2.25 -11.65 1.20
CA MET A 43 2.98 -12.74 0.56
C MET A 43 4.26 -12.23 -0.12
N GLU A 44 4.18 -11.19 -0.95
CA GLU A 44 5.36 -10.65 -1.64
C GLU A 44 6.39 -10.08 -0.67
N GLU A 45 5.96 -9.49 0.45
CA GLU A 45 6.84 -9.07 1.54
C GLU A 45 7.55 -10.26 2.21
N MET A 46 6.83 -11.36 2.48
CA MET A 46 7.40 -12.60 3.02
C MET A 46 8.41 -13.26 2.08
N LEU A 47 8.27 -13.04 0.77
CA LEU A 47 9.21 -13.47 -0.25
C LEU A 47 10.39 -12.50 -0.45
N GLY A 48 10.38 -11.33 0.20
CA GLY A 48 11.41 -10.29 0.05
C GLY A 48 11.28 -9.46 -1.24
N ASN A 49 10.19 -9.62 -2.00
CA ASN A 49 9.97 -8.95 -3.29
C ASN A 49 9.41 -7.53 -3.11
N VAL A 50 10.20 -6.63 -2.51
CA VAL A 50 9.78 -5.24 -2.22
C VAL A 50 9.33 -4.48 -3.49
N ALA A 51 10.00 -4.71 -4.62
CA ALA A 51 9.64 -4.08 -5.89
C ALA A 51 8.23 -4.49 -6.37
N ARG A 52 7.88 -5.78 -6.22
CA ARG A 52 6.57 -6.31 -6.62
C ARG A 52 5.47 -5.85 -5.66
N ALA A 53 5.72 -5.88 -4.36
CA ALA A 53 4.82 -5.31 -3.35
C ALA A 53 4.48 -3.84 -3.67
N ARG A 54 5.47 -3.02 -4.07
CA ARG A 54 5.26 -1.63 -4.49
C ARG A 54 4.34 -1.51 -5.72
N GLN A 55 4.52 -2.37 -6.73
CA GLN A 55 3.66 -2.36 -7.91
C GLN A 55 2.21 -2.73 -7.55
N ILE A 56 2.03 -3.73 -6.70
CA ILE A 56 0.71 -4.17 -6.22
C ILE A 56 0.02 -3.04 -5.46
N PHE A 57 0.72 -2.37 -4.55
CA PHE A 57 0.19 -1.20 -3.86
C PHE A 57 -0.22 -0.08 -4.82
N LYS A 58 0.62 0.26 -5.81
CA LYS A 58 0.27 1.27 -6.83
C LYS A 58 -1.00 0.91 -7.58
N ARG A 59 -1.14 -0.37 -7.97
CA ARG A 59 -2.33 -0.88 -8.64
C ARG A 59 -3.56 -0.88 -7.72
N TRP A 60 -3.38 -1.15 -6.44
CA TRP A 60 -4.48 -1.04 -5.48
C TRP A 60 -4.94 0.41 -5.33
N MET A 61 -4.01 1.36 -5.21
CA MET A 61 -4.33 2.79 -5.09
C MET A 61 -5.10 3.35 -6.29
N SER A 62 -4.89 2.82 -7.51
CA SER A 62 -5.67 3.25 -8.68
C SER A 62 -7.16 2.91 -8.58
N TRP A 63 -7.53 1.93 -7.75
CA TRP A 63 -8.92 1.61 -7.44
C TRP A 63 -9.52 2.44 -6.32
N MET A 64 -8.77 3.43 -5.79
CA MET A 64 -9.19 4.34 -4.72
C MET A 64 -9.73 3.57 -3.50
N PRO A 65 -8.88 2.77 -2.82
CA PRO A 65 -9.30 1.99 -1.67
C PRO A 65 -9.61 2.90 -0.48
N ASP A 66 -10.11 2.28 0.58
CA ASP A 66 -10.43 2.99 1.81
C ASP A 66 -9.20 3.65 2.46
N GLN A 67 -9.44 4.48 3.47
CA GLN A 67 -8.38 5.20 4.17
C GLN A 67 -7.32 4.24 4.76
N GLN A 68 -7.70 3.03 5.15
CA GLN A 68 -6.77 2.04 5.71
C GLN A 68 -5.79 1.53 4.64
N GLY A 69 -6.26 1.29 3.41
CA GLY A 69 -5.38 0.91 2.30
C GLY A 69 -4.29 1.94 2.04
N TRP A 70 -4.65 3.22 2.02
CA TRP A 70 -3.67 4.30 1.86
C TRP A 70 -2.68 4.40 3.04
N LEU A 71 -3.16 4.24 4.27
CA LEU A 71 -2.30 4.23 5.46
C LEU A 71 -1.30 3.06 5.44
N SER A 72 -1.74 1.90 4.97
CA SER A 72 -0.87 0.72 4.77
C SER A 72 0.24 1.01 3.77
N TYR A 73 -0.09 1.62 2.63
CA TYR A 73 0.91 1.97 1.61
C TYR A 73 1.92 3.02 2.09
N ILE A 74 1.44 4.01 2.83
CA ILE A 74 2.28 5.04 3.47
C ILE A 74 3.26 4.40 4.46
N LYS A 75 2.80 3.43 5.26
CA LYS A 75 3.65 2.69 6.21
C LYS A 75 4.71 1.86 5.49
N PHE A 76 4.35 1.24 4.37
CA PHE A 76 5.23 0.40 3.55
C PHE A 76 6.39 1.20 2.95
N GLU A 77 6.12 2.30 2.25
CA GLU A 77 7.17 3.06 1.56
C GLU A 77 7.94 4.04 2.47
N ARG A 78 7.40 4.37 3.66
CA ARG A 78 7.88 5.50 4.51
C ARG A 78 8.10 6.80 3.71
N ALA A 79 7.47 6.93 2.54
CA ALA A 79 7.82 7.92 1.54
C ALA A 79 6.81 9.06 1.50
N ARG A 80 7.34 10.25 1.76
CA ARG A 80 6.66 11.55 1.76
C ARG A 80 5.85 11.85 0.49
N GLN A 81 6.25 11.30 -0.67
CA GLN A 81 5.59 11.51 -1.96
C GLN A 81 4.19 10.87 -2.07
N ILE A 82 3.90 9.82 -1.30
CA ILE A 82 2.58 9.15 -1.35
C ILE A 82 1.53 9.92 -0.55
N PHE A 83 1.96 10.63 0.49
CA PHE A 83 1.07 11.48 1.30
C PHE A 83 0.43 12.60 0.48
N GLU A 84 1.14 13.16 -0.51
CA GLU A 84 0.59 14.20 -1.39
C GLU A 84 -0.56 13.67 -2.26
N ARG A 85 -0.43 12.44 -2.79
CA ARG A 85 -1.53 11.77 -3.50
C ARG A 85 -2.70 11.40 -2.58
N PHE A 86 -2.43 10.99 -1.33
CA PHE A 86 -3.47 10.70 -0.34
C PHE A 86 -4.32 11.93 -0.02
N VAL A 87 -3.69 13.09 0.14
CA VAL A 87 -4.36 14.37 0.40
C VAL A 87 -5.21 14.83 -0.79
N LEU A 88 -4.77 14.55 -2.03
CA LEU A 88 -5.55 14.83 -3.24
C LEU A 88 -6.78 13.92 -3.40
N CYS A 89 -6.68 12.63 -3.07
CA CYS A 89 -7.82 11.69 -3.14
C CYS A 89 -8.83 11.87 -2.00
N HIS A 90 -8.40 12.35 -0.83
CA HIS A 90 -9.27 12.62 0.30
C HIS A 90 -9.00 14.03 0.86
N PRO A 91 -9.60 15.08 0.27
CA PRO A 91 -9.48 16.47 0.74
C PRO A 91 -10.32 16.69 2.01
N LYS A 92 -10.06 15.91 3.06
CA LYS A 92 -10.63 16.08 4.40
C LYS A 92 -9.56 16.69 5.31
N VAL A 93 -9.96 17.60 6.19
CA VAL A 93 -9.08 18.30 7.14
C VAL A 93 -8.20 17.34 7.96
N ALA A 94 -8.72 16.14 8.28
CA ALA A 94 -7.97 15.10 8.99
C ALA A 94 -6.75 14.56 8.21
N ALA A 95 -6.80 14.54 6.87
CA ALA A 95 -5.66 14.12 6.03
C ALA A 95 -4.52 15.15 6.11
N TRP A 96 -4.87 16.45 6.07
CA TRP A 96 -3.93 17.55 6.22
C TRP A 96 -3.28 17.60 7.62
N ILE A 97 -4.05 17.36 8.68
CA ILE A 97 -3.51 17.30 10.05
C ILE A 97 -2.51 16.15 10.21
N ARG A 98 -2.79 14.97 9.61
CA ARG A 98 -1.84 13.84 9.60
C ARG A 98 -0.59 14.14 8.78
N TYR A 99 -0.71 14.83 7.65
CA TYR A 99 0.42 15.28 6.85
C TYR A 99 1.32 16.25 7.63
N ALA A 100 0.73 17.22 8.32
CA ALA A 100 1.46 18.16 9.18
C ALA A 100 2.24 17.42 10.29
N LYS A 101 1.58 16.49 11.01
CA LYS A 101 2.23 15.66 12.04
C LYS A 101 3.37 14.79 11.48
N PHE A 102 3.19 14.24 10.27
CA PHE A 102 4.24 13.47 9.60
C PHE A 102 5.45 14.34 9.23
N LYS A 103 5.23 15.56 8.70
CA LYS A 103 6.32 16.52 8.42
C LYS A 103 7.08 16.95 9.67
N MET A 104 6.35 17.21 10.77
CA MET A 104 6.97 17.60 12.05
C MET A 104 7.84 16.47 12.61
N LYS A 105 7.41 15.20 12.49
CA LYS A 105 8.16 14.04 12.98
C LYS A 105 9.38 13.70 12.12
N ASN A 106 9.34 13.96 10.81
CA ASN A 106 10.45 13.70 9.88
C ASN A 106 11.52 14.82 9.81
N GLY A 107 11.51 15.78 10.74
CA GLY A 107 12.64 16.70 10.92
C GLY A 107 12.73 17.87 9.95
N GLU A 108 11.64 18.22 9.25
CA GLU A 108 11.64 19.45 8.43
C GLU A 108 11.47 20.75 9.24
N ALA A 109 11.68 20.71 10.55
CA ALA A 109 11.95 21.92 11.33
C ALA A 109 13.14 22.72 10.77
N ALA A 110 14.12 22.05 10.14
CA ALA A 110 15.26 22.71 9.50
C ALA A 110 14.91 23.43 8.19
N ARG A 111 13.97 22.90 7.38
CA ARG A 111 13.60 23.51 6.08
C ARG A 111 12.62 24.67 6.19
N SER A 112 11.91 24.81 7.30
CA SER A 112 10.95 25.90 7.47
C SER A 112 11.60 27.28 7.69
N ARG A 113 12.92 27.34 7.96
CA ARG A 113 13.64 28.62 8.10
C ARG A 113 14.10 29.22 6.77
N ASN A 114 14.38 28.40 5.74
CA ASN A 114 14.87 28.89 4.44
C ASN A 114 13.75 29.35 3.47
N VAL A 115 12.52 29.56 3.96
CA VAL A 115 11.40 30.05 3.14
C VAL A 115 11.06 31.52 3.50
N TYR A 116 11.83 32.14 4.41
CA TYR A 116 11.66 33.55 4.80
C TYR A 116 12.93 34.40 4.60
N GLU A 117 13.83 34.00 3.71
CA GLU A 117 14.82 34.91 3.11
C GLU A 117 14.45 35.21 1.65
#